data_AF-A0A728LPK9-F1
#
_entry.id   AF-A0A728LPK9-F1
#
_cell.length_a   1.000
_cell.length_b   1.000
_cell.length_c   1.000
_cell.angle_alpha   90.00
_cell.angle_beta   90.00
_cell.angle_gamma   90.00
#
_symmetry.space_group_name_H-M   'P 1'
#
loop_
_entity.id
_entity.type
_entity.pdbx_description
1 polymer ?
#
loop_
_entity_poly.entity_id
_entity_poly.type
_entity_poly.pdbx_seq_one_letter_code
_entity_poly.pdbx_strand_id
1 'polypeptide(L)'
;MAKEERTTLAMRAWNACRAAMLHGVDQPQNARQNIPENIPDGNSPAIPDDWVMVPKEPTQAMIKAWLSEVANWRGHVAGYKAALAAAPQHEVK
;
A
#
# COMPACT_ATOMS: atom_id res chain seq x y z
N MET A 1 24.80 44.85 5.92
CA MET A 1 24.57 44.28 7.26
C MET A 1 23.29 43.44 7.41
N ALA A 2 22.25 43.57 6.54
CA ALA A 2 20.98 42.83 6.73
C ALA A 2 20.88 41.42 6.10
N LYS A 3 21.83 41.00 5.25
CA LYS A 3 21.79 39.71 4.54
C LYS A 3 22.45 38.58 5.35
N GLU A 4 23.50 38.91 6.09
CA GLU A 4 24.31 37.98 6.90
C GLU A 4 23.59 37.54 8.19
N GLU A 5 22.78 38.41 8.77
CA GLU A 5 21.90 38.11 9.90
C GLU A 5 20.78 37.12 9.53
N ARG A 6 20.21 37.22 8.32
CA ARG A 6 19.14 36.31 7.85
C ARG A 6 19.64 34.90 7.60
N THR A 7 20.83 34.75 7.02
CA THR A 7 21.47 33.45 6.84
C THR A 7 21.80 32.79 8.17
N THR A 8 22.21 33.58 9.17
CA THR A 8 22.49 33.10 10.52
C THR A 8 21.22 32.63 11.24
N LEU A 9 20.11 33.36 11.12
CA LEU A 9 18.83 32.97 11.70
C LEU A 9 18.28 31.68 11.09
N ALA A 10 18.34 31.54 9.76
CA ALA A 10 17.89 30.34 9.05
C ALA A 10 18.69 29.09 9.48
N MET A 11 20.01 29.22 9.60
CA MET A 11 20.88 28.13 10.06
C MET A 11 20.56 27.71 11.50
N ARG A 12 20.30 28.68 12.39
CA ARG A 12 19.91 28.40 13.79
C ARG A 12 18.56 27.69 13.87
N ALA A 13 17.57 28.13 13.09
CA ALA A 13 16.27 27.49 13.03
C ALA A 13 16.35 26.05 12.50
N TRP A 14 17.14 25.83 11.45
CA TRP A 14 17.39 24.50 10.90
C TRP A 14 18.03 23.57 11.95
N ASN A 15 19.08 24.04 12.63
CA ASN A 15 19.78 23.25 13.63
C ASN A 15 18.89 22.90 14.84
N ALA A 16 18.03 23.84 15.28
CA ALA A 16 17.08 23.59 16.36
C ALA A 16 16.03 22.54 15.96
N CYS A 17 15.48 22.62 14.74
CA CYS A 17 14.51 21.65 14.24
C CYS A 17 15.13 20.25 14.09
N ARG A 18 16.36 20.17 13.55
CA ARG A 18 17.11 18.92 13.45
C ARG A 18 17.39 18.30 14.83
N ALA A 19 17.78 19.09 15.81
CA ALA A 19 17.99 18.61 17.18
C ALA A 19 16.69 18.04 17.77
N ALA A 20 15.57 18.75 17.64
CA ALA A 20 14.27 18.27 18.14
C ALA A 20 13.85 16.93 17.50
N MET A 21 14.06 16.75 16.19
CA MET A 21 13.78 15.46 15.51
C MET A 21 14.67 14.31 16.00
N LEU A 22 15.91 14.60 16.40
CA LEU A 22 16.86 13.59 16.90
C LEU A 22 16.66 13.26 18.39
N HIS A 23 16.00 14.13 19.16
CA HIS A 23 15.68 13.87 20.57
C HIS A 23 14.53 12.86 20.76
N GLY A 24 13.78 12.51 19.70
CA GLY A 24 12.68 11.54 19.77
C GLY A 24 13.07 10.07 19.58
N VAL A 25 14.36 9.74 19.58
CA VAL A 25 14.88 8.43 19.15
C VAL A 25 15.24 7.51 20.34
N ASP A 26 14.84 7.86 21.57
CA ASP A 26 15.13 7.04 22.78
C ASP A 26 14.37 5.71 22.81
N GLN A 27 13.40 5.49 21.92
CA GLN A 27 12.77 4.18 21.77
C GLN A 27 13.45 3.37 20.66
N PRO A 28 14.09 2.22 20.98
CA PRO A 28 14.58 1.35 19.93
C PRO A 28 13.41 0.91 19.06
N GLN A 29 13.46 1.23 17.76
CA GLN A 29 12.45 0.82 16.77
C GLN A 29 12.27 -0.71 16.72
N ASN A 30 13.28 -1.44 17.22
CA ASN A 30 13.34 -2.90 17.27
C ASN A 30 13.21 -3.44 18.71
N ALA A 31 12.73 -2.63 19.66
CA ALA A 31 12.41 -3.15 20.99
C ALA A 31 11.45 -4.33 20.81
N ARG A 32 11.78 -5.49 21.38
CA ARG A 32 10.83 -6.62 21.42
C ARG A 32 9.58 -6.10 22.10
N GLN A 33 8.52 -5.95 21.31
CA GLN A 33 7.19 -5.80 21.87
C GLN A 33 6.94 -7.06 22.70
N ASN A 34 6.45 -6.94 23.94
CA ASN A 34 6.04 -8.08 24.75
C ASN A 34 4.78 -8.70 24.12
N ILE A 35 4.93 -9.30 22.95
CA ILE A 35 3.89 -10.08 22.28
C ILE A 35 3.85 -11.41 23.04
N PRO A 36 2.71 -11.79 23.65
CA PRO A 36 2.57 -13.09 24.30
C PRO A 36 2.99 -14.21 23.34
N GLU A 37 3.80 -15.15 23.82
CA GLU A 37 4.29 -16.30 23.05
C GLU A 37 3.16 -17.23 22.58
N ASN A 38 1.95 -17.04 23.13
CA ASN A 38 0.72 -17.69 22.71
C ASN A 38 -0.12 -16.72 21.86
N ILE A 39 0.30 -16.49 20.63
CA ILE A 39 -0.62 -16.01 19.60
C ILE A 39 -1.41 -17.25 19.20
N PRO A 40 -2.74 -17.30 19.41
CA PRO A 40 -3.52 -18.45 18.96
C PRO A 40 -3.31 -18.62 17.46
N ASP A 41 -2.77 -19.78 17.08
CA ASP A 41 -2.65 -20.20 15.69
C ASP A 41 -4.04 -20.07 15.04
N GLY A 42 -4.20 -19.16 14.08
CA GLY A 42 -5.45 -19.06 13.32
C GLY A 42 -6.15 -17.70 13.27
N ASN A 43 -5.53 -16.61 13.72
CA ASN A 43 -6.06 -15.25 13.47
C ASN A 43 -5.70 -14.67 12.10
N SER A 44 -5.31 -15.49 11.12
CA SER A 44 -5.29 -15.01 9.73
C SER A 44 -6.71 -14.53 9.41
N PRO A 45 -6.91 -13.27 8.97
CA PRO A 45 -8.22 -12.81 8.56
C PRO A 45 -8.76 -13.83 7.55
N ALA A 46 -9.88 -14.46 7.89
CA ALA A 46 -10.61 -15.24 6.90
C ALA A 46 -10.83 -14.31 5.71
N ILE A 47 -10.47 -14.78 4.51
CA ILE A 47 -10.78 -14.05 3.28
C ILE A 47 -12.30 -13.82 3.31
N PRO A 48 -12.80 -12.57 3.30
CA PRO A 48 -14.23 -12.34 3.35
C PRO A 48 -14.90 -13.03 2.16
N ASP A 49 -16.10 -13.59 2.36
CA ASP A 49 -16.80 -14.39 1.35
C ASP A 49 -16.99 -13.66 -0.01
N ASP A 50 -16.98 -12.32 0.02
CA ASP A 50 -17.13 -11.47 -1.17
C ASP A 50 -15.83 -11.27 -1.99
N TRP A 51 -14.70 -11.80 -1.54
CA TRP A 51 -13.41 -11.66 -2.22
C TRP A 51 -13.18 -12.79 -3.22
N VAL A 52 -12.81 -12.43 -4.45
CA VAL A 52 -12.50 -13.38 -5.52
C VAL A 52 -10.98 -13.49 -5.68
N MET A 53 -10.47 -14.72 -5.78
CA MET A 53 -9.07 -14.97 -6.09
C MET A 53 -8.79 -14.60 -7.55
N VAL A 54 -7.83 -13.69 -7.75
CA VAL A 54 -7.43 -13.23 -9.08
C VAL A 54 -5.92 -13.48 -9.25
N PRO A 55 -5.47 -13.96 -10.42
CA PRO A 55 -4.04 -14.11 -10.69
C PRO A 55 -3.27 -12.81 -10.48
N LYS A 56 -2.05 -12.92 -9.93
CA LYS A 56 -1.13 -11.78 -9.74
C LYS A 56 -0.80 -11.04 -11.05
N GLU A 57 -0.84 -11.74 -12.17
CA GLU A 57 -0.58 -11.23 -13.51
C GLU A 57 -1.83 -11.50 -14.36
N PRO A 58 -2.37 -10.49 -15.05
CA PRO A 58 -3.61 -10.66 -15.81
C PRO A 58 -3.39 -11.66 -16.96
N THR A 59 -4.31 -12.62 -17.07
CA THR A 59 -4.25 -13.60 -18.16
C THR A 59 -4.62 -12.97 -19.49
N GLN A 60 -4.29 -13.63 -20.61
CA GLN A 60 -4.68 -13.17 -21.93
C GLN A 60 -6.20 -12.99 -22.08
N ALA A 61 -7.00 -13.83 -21.41
CA ALA A 61 -8.46 -13.72 -21.41
C ALA A 61 -8.93 -12.45 -20.70
N MET A 62 -8.34 -12.14 -19.54
CA MET A 62 -8.62 -10.91 -18.79
C MET A 62 -8.26 -9.66 -19.60
N ILE A 63 -7.08 -9.66 -20.25
CA ILE A 63 -6.62 -8.55 -21.09
C ILE A 63 -7.56 -8.34 -22.28
N LYS A 64 -7.94 -9.42 -22.99
CA LYS A 64 -8.88 -9.35 -24.12
C LYS A 64 -10.25 -8.82 -23.69
N ALA A 65 -10.76 -9.27 -22.54
CA ALA A 65 -12.04 -8.82 -22.01
C ALA A 65 -12.02 -7.31 -21.69
N TRP A 66 -10.96 -6.83 -21.01
CA TRP A 66 -10.78 -5.40 -20.76
C TRP A 66 -10.75 -4.59 -22.05
N LEU A 67 -9.88 -4.98 -23.00
CA LEU A 67 -9.68 -4.24 -24.25
C LEU A 67 -10.95 -4.19 -25.10
N SER A 68 -11.76 -5.25 -25.10
CA SER A 68 -13.05 -5.27 -25.77
C SER A 68 -14.01 -4.21 -25.21
N GLU A 69 -14.12 -4.10 -23.90
CA GLU A 69 -14.99 -3.12 -23.24
C GLU A 69 -14.54 -1.67 -23.47
N VAL A 70 -13.23 -1.44 -23.42
CA VAL A 70 -12.65 -0.13 -23.72
C VAL A 70 -12.84 0.24 -25.18
N ALA A 71 -12.67 -0.72 -26.11
CA ALA A 71 -12.92 -0.50 -27.54
C ALA A 71 -14.40 -0.19 -27.84
N ASN A 72 -15.32 -0.70 -27.02
CA ASN A 72 -16.75 -0.41 -27.09
C ASN A 72 -17.15 0.88 -26.35
N TRP A 73 -16.19 1.72 -25.94
CA TRP A 73 -16.44 2.98 -25.24
C TRP A 73 -17.24 2.84 -23.93
N ARG A 74 -17.26 1.65 -23.32
CA ARG A 74 -17.99 1.39 -22.05
C ARG A 74 -17.22 1.89 -20.82
N GLY A 75 -15.98 2.32 -21.02
CA GLY A 75 -15.12 2.92 -20.00
C GLY A 75 -14.36 1.89 -19.15
N HIS A 76 -13.45 2.39 -18.32
CA HIS A 76 -12.50 1.55 -17.57
C HIS A 76 -13.19 0.70 -16.49
N VAL A 77 -14.30 1.17 -15.91
CA VAL A 77 -15.07 0.39 -14.92
C VAL A 77 -15.67 -0.86 -15.56
N ALA A 78 -16.22 -0.75 -16.77
CA ALA A 78 -16.75 -1.90 -17.50
C ALA A 78 -15.61 -2.86 -17.89
N GLY A 79 -14.48 -2.33 -18.37
CA GLY A 79 -13.29 -3.12 -18.68
C GLY A 79 -12.74 -3.89 -17.49
N TYR A 80 -12.66 -3.27 -16.31
CA TYR A 80 -12.21 -3.94 -15.10
C TYR A 80 -13.16 -5.06 -14.67
N LYS A 81 -14.48 -4.81 -14.69
CA LYS A 81 -15.49 -5.84 -14.38
C LYS A 81 -15.39 -7.03 -15.34
N ALA A 82 -15.21 -6.78 -16.64
CA ALA A 82 -15.05 -7.84 -17.63
C ALA A 82 -13.74 -8.62 -17.44
N ALA A 83 -12.65 -7.94 -17.08
CA ALA A 83 -11.40 -8.60 -16.75
C ALA A 83 -11.52 -9.52 -15.53
N LEU A 84 -12.19 -9.07 -14.46
CA LEU A 84 -12.45 -9.88 -13.27
C LEU A 84 -13.35 -11.08 -13.57
N ALA A 85 -14.39 -10.90 -14.40
CA ALA A 85 -15.27 -11.99 -14.82
C ALA A 85 -14.53 -13.05 -15.68
N ALA A 86 -13.51 -12.62 -16.43
CA ALA A 86 -12.66 -13.50 -17.23
C ALA A 86 -11.47 -14.08 -16.44
N ALA A 87 -11.34 -13.76 -15.14
CA ALA A 87 -10.29 -14.33 -14.30
C ALA A 87 -10.56 -15.82 -14.10
N PRO A 88 -9.53 -16.69 -14.19
CA PRO A 88 -9.70 -18.11 -13.94
C PRO A 88 -10.16 -18.32 -12.50
N GLN A 89 -11.34 -18.91 -12.34
CA GLN A 89 -11.85 -19.29 -11.03
C GLN A 89 -11.15 -20.58 -10.62
N HIS A 90 -10.59 -20.61 -9.41
CA HIS A 90 -10.04 -21.84 -8.86
C HIS A 90 -11.23 -22.77 -8.55
N GLU A 91 -11.44 -23.80 -9.39
CA GLU A 91 -12.42 -24.83 -9.10
C GLU A 91 -11.93 -25.60 -7.86
N VAL A 92 -12.61 -25.37 -6.73
CA VAL A 92 -12.46 -26.24 -5.55
C VAL A 92 -13.11 -27.57 -5.92
N LYS A 93 -12.30 -28.57 -6.23
CA LYS A 93 -12.73 -29.96 -6.43
C LYS A 93 -12.94 -30.68 -5.10
#